data_AF-A0A7G2CXN7-F1
#
_entry.id   AF-A0A7G2CXN7-F1
#
_cell.length_a   1.000
_cell.length_b   1.000
_cell.length_c   1.000
_cell.angle_alpha   90.00
_cell.angle_beta   90.00
_cell.angle_gamma   90.00
#
_symmetry.space_group_name_H-M   'P 1'
#
loop_
_entity.id
_entity.type
_entity.pdbx_description
1 polymer ?
#
loop_
_entity_poly.entity_id
_entity_poly.type
_entity_poly.pdbx_seq_one_letter_code
_entity_poly.pdbx_strand_id
1 'polypeptide(L)'
;MVRRSELVILAVPSAELSALVSGIAELGGWQIGQLVLHTDPAQGIEVLRPVAERGAIPLAVHPAITFTGTSIDLRQLQAGFAAVTAPAAVLPIAQALAVEMGCEPVVIAEADRAAYADAIATATEFSRSIIGQSTSRLREIGVENPGGFLSALVQSTVERALRDASDPPPLV
;
A
#
# COMPACT_ATOMS: atom_id res chain seq x y z
N MET A 1 -10.85 -16.12 16.31
CA MET A 1 -10.87 -14.66 16.01
C MET A 1 -11.53 -14.39 14.66
N VAL A 2 -11.01 -14.95 13.55
CA VAL A 2 -11.59 -14.81 12.19
C VAL A 2 -13.11 -15.01 12.14
N ARG A 3 -13.66 -16.13 12.64
CA ARG A 3 -15.12 -16.43 12.55
C ARG A 3 -16.08 -15.44 13.23
N ARG A 4 -15.59 -14.48 14.03
CA ARG A 4 -16.42 -13.46 14.70
C ARG A 4 -16.25 -12.06 14.11
N SER A 5 -15.41 -11.90 13.08
CA SER A 5 -15.12 -10.62 12.45
C SER A 5 -15.92 -10.47 11.17
N GLU A 6 -16.50 -9.30 10.92
CA GLU A 6 -17.21 -8.98 9.67
C GLU A 6 -16.21 -8.62 8.55
N LEU A 7 -15.06 -8.06 8.93
CA LEU A 7 -13.91 -7.76 8.07
C LEU A 7 -12.64 -8.36 8.66
N VAL A 8 -11.83 -9.01 7.81
CA VAL A 8 -10.51 -9.53 8.15
C VAL A 8 -9.47 -8.89 7.24
N ILE A 9 -8.45 -8.27 7.84
CA ILE A 9 -7.35 -7.62 7.12
C ILE A 9 -6.10 -8.48 7.21
N LEU A 10 -5.57 -8.87 6.05
CA LEU A 10 -4.33 -9.63 5.87
C LEU A 10 -3.20 -8.66 5.52
N ALA A 11 -2.60 -8.08 6.56
CA ALA A 11 -1.45 -7.17 6.47
C ALA A 11 -0.14 -7.91 6.77
N VAL A 12 0.18 -8.91 5.94
CA VAL A 12 1.38 -9.74 6.05
C VAL A 12 2.36 -9.44 4.92
N PRO A 13 3.64 -9.84 5.03
CA PRO A 13 4.58 -9.73 3.92
C PRO A 13 4.05 -10.39 2.65
N SER A 14 4.35 -9.78 1.49
CA SER A 14 3.89 -10.22 0.17
C SER A 14 4.12 -11.71 -0.09
N ALA A 15 5.31 -12.21 0.29
CA ALA A 15 5.71 -13.59 0.10
C ALA A 15 4.90 -14.59 0.94
N GLU A 16 4.27 -14.14 2.03
CA GLU A 16 3.50 -14.98 2.95
C GLU A 16 2.01 -15.01 2.61
N LEU A 17 1.51 -14.00 1.88
CA LEU A 17 0.07 -13.80 1.65
C LEU A 17 -0.61 -15.02 1.03
N SER A 18 -0.08 -15.55 -0.07
CA SER A 18 -0.70 -16.68 -0.78
C SER A 18 -0.78 -17.95 0.09
N ALA A 19 0.29 -18.26 0.82
CA ALA A 19 0.34 -19.42 1.71
C ALA A 19 -0.61 -19.26 2.90
N LEU A 20 -0.69 -18.06 3.49
CA LEU A 20 -1.61 -17.76 4.58
C LEU A 20 -3.07 -17.90 4.15
N VAL A 21 -3.42 -17.30 3.01
CA VAL A 21 -4.77 -17.36 2.45
C VAL A 21 -5.19 -18.81 2.27
N SER A 22 -4.35 -19.63 1.62
CA SER A 22 -4.60 -21.04 1.36
C SER A 22 -4.74 -21.86 2.64
N GLY A 23 -3.86 -21.64 3.64
CA GLY A 23 -3.92 -22.36 4.91
C GLY A 23 -5.18 -22.07 5.73
N ILE A 24 -5.59 -20.79 5.84
CA ILE A 24 -6.83 -20.43 6.57
C ILE A 24 -8.05 -21.00 5.84
N ALA A 25 -8.01 -20.97 4.51
CA ALA A 25 -8.96 -21.63 3.64
C ALA A 25 -9.16 -23.09 4.06
N GLU A 26 -8.11 -23.92 3.97
CA GLU A 26 -8.15 -25.36 4.26
C GLU A 26 -8.73 -25.69 5.65
N LEU A 27 -8.44 -24.87 6.65
CA LEU A 27 -8.94 -25.02 8.01
C LEU A 27 -10.42 -24.63 8.19
N GLY A 28 -11.11 -24.20 7.14
CA GLY A 28 -12.50 -23.75 7.20
C GLY A 28 -12.67 -22.52 8.09
N GLY A 29 -11.69 -21.61 8.10
CA GLY A 29 -11.66 -20.44 8.97
C GLY A 29 -12.68 -19.35 8.61
N TRP A 30 -13.20 -19.37 7.37
CA TRP A 30 -14.03 -18.32 6.78
C TRP A 30 -15.52 -18.54 6.97
N GLN A 31 -16.27 -17.45 6.99
CA GLN A 31 -17.74 -17.45 6.97
C GLN A 31 -18.24 -16.90 5.62
N ILE A 32 -19.42 -17.36 5.20
CA ILE A 32 -20.08 -16.83 4.00
C ILE A 32 -20.40 -15.35 4.23
N GLY A 33 -20.10 -14.51 3.23
CA GLY A 33 -20.32 -13.06 3.27
C GLY A 33 -19.27 -12.28 4.04
N GLN A 34 -18.27 -12.94 4.62
CA GLN A 34 -17.19 -12.27 5.36
C GLN A 34 -16.27 -11.50 4.40
N LEU A 35 -15.96 -10.25 4.72
CA LEU A 35 -15.03 -9.44 3.92
C LEU A 35 -13.58 -9.84 4.25
N VAL A 36 -12.77 -10.03 3.21
CA VAL A 36 -11.34 -10.36 3.33
C VAL A 36 -10.56 -9.36 2.51
N LEU A 37 -9.76 -8.55 3.20
CA LEU A 37 -8.95 -7.50 2.60
C LEU A 37 -7.47 -7.86 2.77
N HIS A 38 -6.67 -7.71 1.73
CA HIS A 38 -5.20 -7.65 1.90
C HIS A 38 -4.66 -6.29 1.48
N THR A 39 -3.46 -5.97 1.97
CA THR A 39 -2.80 -4.69 1.72
C THR A 39 -1.62 -4.79 0.76
N ASP A 40 -1.35 -5.95 0.19
CA ASP A 40 -0.25 -6.11 -0.76
C ASP A 40 -0.42 -5.24 -2.04
N PRO A 41 0.61 -4.51 -2.50
CA PRO A 41 0.53 -3.69 -3.70
C PRO A 41 0.52 -4.50 -5.01
N ALA A 42 1.24 -5.62 -5.08
CA ALA A 42 1.49 -6.37 -6.31
C ALA A 42 0.41 -7.41 -6.61
N GLN A 43 -0.28 -7.90 -5.60
CA GLN A 43 -1.40 -8.82 -5.74
C GLN A 43 -2.70 -8.04 -5.91
N GLY A 44 -3.59 -8.54 -6.76
CA GLY A 44 -5.00 -8.18 -6.73
C GLY A 44 -5.82 -9.26 -6.02
N ILE A 45 -7.11 -9.34 -6.31
CA ILE A 45 -8.02 -10.24 -5.60
C ILE A 45 -7.86 -11.72 -5.97
N GLU A 46 -7.16 -12.07 -7.05
CA GLU A 46 -7.01 -13.47 -7.46
C GLU A 46 -6.23 -14.30 -6.42
N VAL A 47 -5.33 -13.67 -5.65
CA VAL A 47 -4.64 -14.34 -4.53
C VAL A 47 -5.64 -14.82 -3.46
N LEU A 48 -6.81 -14.17 -3.35
CA LEU A 48 -7.88 -14.49 -2.41
C LEU A 48 -8.88 -15.52 -2.96
N ARG A 49 -8.71 -16.03 -4.18
CA ARG A 49 -9.62 -17.04 -4.77
C ARG A 49 -9.91 -18.24 -3.85
N PRO A 50 -8.93 -18.84 -3.12
CA PRO A 50 -9.21 -19.98 -2.24
C PRO A 50 -10.23 -19.68 -1.12
N VAL A 51 -10.35 -18.42 -0.70
CA VAL A 51 -11.29 -18.01 0.35
C VAL A 51 -12.60 -17.51 -0.25
N ALA A 52 -12.55 -16.90 -1.43
CA ALA A 52 -13.73 -16.52 -2.21
C ALA A 52 -14.58 -17.74 -2.59
N GLU A 53 -13.94 -18.85 -2.96
CA GLU A 53 -14.60 -20.14 -3.23
C GLU A 53 -15.36 -20.70 -2.01
N ARG A 54 -15.02 -20.25 -0.79
CA ARG A 54 -15.75 -20.57 0.45
C ARG A 54 -16.83 -19.54 0.81
N GLY A 55 -17.13 -18.61 -0.09
CA GLY A 55 -18.16 -17.59 0.08
C GLY A 55 -17.69 -16.31 0.77
N ALA A 56 -16.38 -16.13 0.99
CA ALA A 56 -15.84 -14.87 1.44
C ALA A 56 -15.83 -13.83 0.31
N ILE A 57 -15.82 -12.55 0.64
CA ILE A 57 -15.83 -11.43 -0.31
C ILE A 57 -14.41 -10.85 -0.39
N PRO A 58 -13.69 -11.04 -1.52
CA PRO A 58 -12.29 -10.63 -1.62
C PRO A 58 -12.14 -9.15 -1.99
N LEU A 59 -11.22 -8.47 -1.32
CA LEU A 59 -10.87 -7.07 -1.53
C LEU A 59 -9.34 -6.91 -1.49
N ALA A 60 -8.79 -6.10 -2.38
CA ALA A 60 -7.40 -5.67 -2.33
C ALA A 60 -7.38 -4.16 -2.15
N VAL A 61 -6.84 -3.68 -1.03
CA VAL A 61 -6.75 -2.25 -0.73
C VAL A 61 -5.36 -1.95 -0.19
N HIS A 62 -4.53 -1.30 -0.99
CA HIS A 62 -3.17 -0.90 -0.61
C HIS A 62 -3.11 0.62 -0.41
N PRO A 63 -3.00 1.11 0.83
CA PRO A 63 -2.68 2.51 1.10
C PRO A 63 -1.29 2.83 0.55
N ALA A 64 -1.18 3.81 -0.35
CA ALA A 64 0.07 4.19 -1.01
C ALA A 64 0.96 5.05 -0.10
N ILE A 65 1.26 4.55 1.09
CA ILE A 65 2.16 5.17 2.06
C ILE A 65 3.22 4.17 2.54
N THR A 66 4.37 4.67 2.94
CA THR A 66 5.37 3.84 3.63
C THR A 66 5.15 3.96 5.14
N PHE A 67 4.70 2.86 5.77
CA PHE A 67 4.56 2.82 7.23
C PHE A 67 5.93 2.79 7.91
N THR A 68 6.17 3.72 8.81
CA THR A 68 7.37 3.83 9.65
C THR A 68 7.19 3.22 11.05
N GLY A 69 5.95 2.88 11.43
CA GLY A 69 5.59 2.41 12.76
C GLY A 69 5.41 3.53 13.79
N THR A 70 5.31 4.79 13.33
CA THR A 70 5.18 5.96 14.21
C THR A 70 3.82 6.64 14.03
N SER A 71 3.45 7.52 14.96
CA SER A 71 2.20 8.30 14.86
C SER A 71 2.15 9.26 13.66
N ILE A 72 3.30 9.49 13.00
CA ILE A 72 3.37 10.25 11.75
C ILE A 72 2.61 9.54 10.62
N ASP A 73 2.64 8.21 10.58
CA ASP A 73 1.98 7.41 9.54
C ASP A 73 0.47 7.67 9.51
N LEU A 74 -0.16 7.85 10.69
CA LEU A 74 -1.60 8.12 10.79
C LEU A 74 -1.98 9.44 10.12
N ARG A 75 -1.12 10.46 10.22
CA ARG A 75 -1.36 11.75 9.56
C ARG A 75 -1.13 11.65 8.06
N GLN A 76 -0.14 10.89 7.62
CA GLN A 76 0.13 10.67 6.19
C GLN A 76 -0.99 9.84 5.53
N LEU A 77 -1.55 8.87 6.26
CA LEU A 77 -2.64 8.02 5.79
C LEU A 77 -3.89 8.84 5.42
N GLN A 78 -4.23 9.85 6.23
CA GLN A 78 -5.41 10.73 6.03
C GLN A 78 -5.34 11.64 4.80
N ALA A 79 -4.18 11.73 4.15
CA ALA A 79 -3.98 12.51 2.93
C ALA A 79 -3.48 11.64 1.77
N GLY A 80 -3.50 10.31 1.94
CA GLY A 80 -2.96 9.36 0.98
C GLY A 80 -3.98 8.93 -0.07
N PHE A 81 -3.49 8.28 -1.12
CA PHE A 81 -4.32 7.50 -2.03
C PHE A 81 -4.27 6.02 -1.62
N ALA A 82 -5.30 5.26 -1.96
CA ALA A 82 -5.29 3.81 -1.84
C ALA A 82 -5.64 3.15 -3.18
N ALA A 83 -4.80 2.20 -3.62
CA ALA A 83 -5.12 1.38 -4.78
C ALA A 83 -6.13 0.30 -4.39
N VAL A 84 -7.26 0.28 -5.09
CA VAL A 84 -8.41 -0.58 -4.81
C VAL A 84 -8.66 -1.52 -5.98
N THR A 85 -8.80 -2.81 -5.68
CA THR A 85 -9.22 -3.84 -6.64
C THR A 85 -10.23 -4.75 -5.95
N ALA A 86 -11.37 -4.98 -6.61
CA ALA A 86 -12.45 -5.81 -6.09
C ALA A 86 -13.41 -6.22 -7.22
N PRO A 87 -14.21 -7.28 -7.06
CA PRO A 87 -15.28 -7.59 -8.00
C PRO A 87 -16.26 -6.41 -8.13
N ALA A 88 -16.77 -6.15 -9.34
CA ALA A 88 -17.57 -4.96 -9.63
C ALA A 88 -18.76 -4.77 -8.68
N ALA A 89 -19.43 -5.85 -8.28
CA ALA A 89 -20.59 -5.82 -7.37
C ALA A 89 -20.26 -5.32 -5.96
N VAL A 90 -19.00 -5.44 -5.53
CA VAL A 90 -18.54 -5.08 -4.17
C VAL A 90 -17.43 -4.02 -4.18
N LEU A 91 -17.06 -3.50 -5.35
CA LEU A 91 -16.08 -2.42 -5.49
C LEU A 91 -16.41 -1.18 -4.62
N PRO A 92 -17.67 -0.73 -4.51
CA PRO A 92 -18.01 0.38 -3.62
C PRO A 92 -17.66 0.12 -2.15
N ILE A 93 -17.68 -1.14 -1.70
CA ILE A 93 -17.29 -1.51 -0.34
C ILE A 93 -15.78 -1.28 -0.14
N ALA A 94 -14.96 -1.73 -1.08
CA ALA A 94 -13.50 -1.54 -1.00
C ALA A 94 -13.11 -0.06 -1.06
N GLN A 95 -13.81 0.73 -1.89
CA GLN A 95 -13.63 2.18 -1.97
C GLN A 95 -14.04 2.87 -0.67
N ALA A 96 -15.18 2.49 -0.08
CA ALA A 96 -15.62 3.03 1.20
C ALA A 96 -14.63 2.73 2.33
N LEU A 97 -14.06 1.51 2.36
CA LEU A 97 -13.03 1.16 3.33
C LEU A 97 -11.76 2.01 3.17
N ALA A 98 -11.34 2.32 1.95
CA ALA A 98 -10.24 3.25 1.71
C ALA A 98 -10.55 4.65 2.26
N VAL A 99 -11.73 5.18 1.97
CA VAL A 99 -12.18 6.50 2.46
C VAL A 99 -12.26 6.53 3.99
N GLU A 100 -12.76 5.47 4.62
CA GLU A 100 -12.84 5.36 6.09
C GLU A 100 -11.46 5.34 6.75
N MET A 101 -10.45 4.80 6.05
CA MET A 101 -9.03 4.90 6.47
C MET A 101 -8.43 6.30 6.22
N GLY A 102 -9.17 7.20 5.57
CA GLY A 102 -8.73 8.55 5.20
C GLY A 102 -8.00 8.62 3.86
N CYS A 103 -8.06 7.58 3.03
CA CYS A 103 -7.42 7.56 1.73
C CYS A 103 -8.40 7.80 0.59
N GLU A 104 -7.96 8.53 -0.44
CA GLU A 104 -8.72 8.65 -1.69
C GLU A 104 -8.56 7.37 -2.54
N PRO A 105 -9.65 6.68 -2.89
CA PRO A 105 -9.57 5.41 -3.61
C PRO A 105 -9.28 5.61 -5.09
N VAL A 106 -8.30 4.88 -5.60
CA VAL A 106 -8.02 4.76 -7.04
C VAL A 106 -8.22 3.31 -7.46
N VAL A 107 -9.09 3.08 -8.42
CA VAL A 107 -9.34 1.73 -8.93
C VAL A 107 -8.18 1.30 -9.83
N ILE A 108 -7.53 0.20 -9.46
CA ILE A 108 -6.49 -0.45 -10.27
C ILE A 108 -7.02 -1.80 -10.71
N ALA A 109 -7.00 -2.10 -12.01
CA ALA A 109 -7.46 -3.38 -12.51
C ALA A 109 -6.53 -4.51 -12.03
N GLU A 110 -7.07 -5.74 -11.92
CA GLU A 110 -6.31 -6.92 -11.52
C GLU A 110 -5.03 -7.10 -12.36
N ALA A 111 -5.14 -6.92 -13.67
CA ALA A 111 -4.03 -7.06 -14.62
C ALA A 111 -2.96 -5.98 -14.48
N ASP A 112 -3.31 -4.82 -13.91
CA ASP A 112 -2.41 -3.67 -13.78
C ASP A 112 -1.66 -3.67 -12.44
N ARG A 113 -1.97 -4.59 -11.51
CA ARG A 113 -1.38 -4.63 -10.16
C ARG A 113 0.13 -4.79 -10.18
N ALA A 114 0.66 -5.57 -11.11
CA ALA A 114 2.11 -5.72 -11.27
C ALA A 114 2.77 -4.39 -11.69
N ALA A 115 2.20 -3.68 -12.66
CA ALA A 115 2.71 -2.39 -13.11
C ALA A 115 2.57 -1.30 -12.03
N TYR A 116 1.45 -1.30 -11.32
CA TYR A 116 1.23 -0.42 -10.16
C TYR A 116 2.30 -0.65 -9.07
N ALA A 117 2.54 -1.90 -8.68
CA ALA A 117 3.53 -2.22 -7.66
C ALA A 117 4.95 -1.86 -8.09
N ASP A 118 5.29 -2.08 -9.36
CA ASP A 118 6.58 -1.68 -9.92
C ASP A 118 6.79 -0.15 -9.84
N ALA A 119 5.76 0.64 -10.13
CA ALA A 119 5.81 2.09 -9.98
C ALA A 119 6.04 2.54 -8.52
N ILE A 120 5.34 1.90 -7.56
CA ILE A 120 5.50 2.18 -6.13
C ILE A 120 6.89 1.76 -5.62
N ALA A 121 7.35 0.57 -5.99
CA ALA A 121 8.67 0.07 -5.64
C ALA A 121 9.75 0.99 -6.21
N THR A 122 9.61 1.38 -7.49
CA THR A 122 10.53 2.31 -8.15
C THR A 122 10.61 3.64 -7.39
N ALA A 123 9.48 4.27 -7.08
CA ALA A 123 9.49 5.54 -6.36
C ALA A 123 10.15 5.43 -4.98
N THR A 124 9.92 4.33 -4.25
CA THR A 124 10.36 4.18 -2.86
C THR A 124 11.80 3.65 -2.72
N GLU A 125 12.17 2.61 -3.47
CA GLU A 125 13.48 1.97 -3.37
C GLU A 125 14.59 2.82 -3.96
N PHE A 126 14.39 3.40 -5.15
CA PHE A 126 15.39 4.29 -5.75
C PHE A 126 15.60 5.54 -4.91
N SER A 127 14.55 6.12 -4.33
CA SER A 127 14.68 7.24 -3.40
C SER A 127 15.57 6.90 -2.21
N ARG A 128 15.35 5.75 -1.56
CA ARG A 128 16.21 5.29 -0.47
C ARG A 128 17.66 5.06 -0.92
N SER A 129 17.86 4.45 -2.10
CA SER A 129 19.18 4.19 -2.65
C SER A 129 19.96 5.48 -2.93
N ILE A 130 19.34 6.46 -3.60
CA ILE A 130 19.95 7.76 -3.92
C ILE A 130 20.34 8.52 -2.64
N ILE A 131 19.46 8.54 -1.64
CA ILE A 131 19.73 9.18 -0.34
C ILE A 131 20.87 8.45 0.39
N GLY A 132 20.87 7.11 0.40
CA GLY A 132 21.93 6.30 1.01
C GLY A 132 23.30 6.55 0.38
N GLN A 133 23.38 6.61 -0.95
CA GLN A 133 24.61 6.90 -1.67
C GLN A 133 25.09 8.34 -1.41
N SER A 134 24.18 9.31 -1.46
CA SER A 134 24.52 10.73 -1.26
C SER A 134 25.01 11.00 0.16
N THR A 135 24.33 10.44 1.17
CA THR A 135 24.79 10.55 2.56
C THR A 135 26.14 9.89 2.79
N SER A 136 26.42 8.76 2.14
CA SER A 136 27.72 8.07 2.25
C SER A 136 28.87 8.92 1.70
N ARG A 137 28.69 9.53 0.53
CA ARG A 137 29.69 10.46 -0.06
C ARG A 137 29.95 11.68 0.80
N LEU A 138 28.91 12.24 1.45
CA LEU A 138 29.08 13.36 2.36
C LEU A 138 29.88 12.97 3.63
N ARG A 139 29.69 11.74 4.14
CA ARG A 139 30.50 11.23 5.26
C ARG A 139 31.98 11.11 4.89
N GLU A 140 32.28 10.66 3.67
CA GLU A 140 33.66 10.50 3.18
C GLU A 140 34.46 11.81 3.20
N ILE A 141 33.78 12.95 3.04
CA ILE A 141 34.41 14.29 3.09
C ILE A 141 34.26 14.98 4.46
N GLY A 142 33.84 14.27 5.49
CA GLY A 142 33.80 14.75 6.88
C GLY A 142 32.52 15.45 7.31
N VAL A 143 31.40 15.31 6.60
CA VAL A 143 30.11 15.84 7.06
C VAL A 143 29.53 14.94 8.16
N GLU A 144 29.41 15.48 9.38
CA GLU A 144 28.94 14.72 10.56
C GLU A 144 27.45 14.35 10.48
N ASN A 145 26.59 15.27 10.04
CA ASN A 145 25.15 15.05 9.90
C ASN A 145 24.68 15.18 8.43
N PRO A 146 25.02 14.20 7.56
CA PRO A 146 24.68 14.27 6.15
C PRO A 146 23.17 14.16 5.89
N GLY A 147 22.42 13.48 6.77
CA GLY A 147 20.97 13.38 6.68
C GLY A 147 20.28 14.73 6.92
N GLY A 148 20.66 15.41 8.01
CA GLY A 148 20.20 16.78 8.28
C GLY A 148 20.61 17.76 7.18
N PHE A 149 21.85 17.64 6.68
CA PHE A 149 22.35 18.45 5.56
C PHE A 149 21.49 18.30 4.29
N LEU A 150 21.13 17.06 3.93
CA LEU A 150 20.36 16.79 2.72
C LEU A 150 18.85 17.00 2.87
N SER A 151 18.32 17.04 4.09
CA SER A 151 16.86 16.99 4.34
C SER A 151 16.08 18.06 3.57
N ALA A 152 16.42 19.34 3.75
CA ALA A 152 15.70 20.43 3.10
C ALA A 152 15.89 20.43 1.57
N LEU A 153 17.09 20.04 1.10
CA LEU A 153 17.41 19.98 -0.33
C LEU A 153 16.62 18.86 -1.03
N VAL A 154 16.60 17.66 -0.46
CA VAL A 154 15.86 16.52 -1.02
C VAL A 154 14.37 16.79 -0.98
N GLN A 155 13.83 17.30 0.14
CA GLN A 155 12.42 17.62 0.27
C GLN A 155 11.95 18.62 -0.80
N SER A 156 12.61 19.76 -0.94
CA SER A 156 12.25 20.77 -1.94
C SER A 156 12.42 20.28 -3.39
N THR A 157 13.42 19.43 -3.65
CA THR A 157 13.62 18.82 -4.97
C THR A 157 12.49 17.86 -5.33
N VAL A 158 12.11 16.97 -4.40
CA VAL A 158 11.01 16.02 -4.60
C VAL A 158 9.68 16.75 -4.74
N GLU A 159 9.38 17.72 -3.87
CA GLU A 159 8.15 18.52 -3.97
C GLU A 159 8.04 19.24 -5.32
N ARG A 160 9.15 19.75 -5.85
CA ARG A 160 9.17 20.35 -7.19
C ARG A 160 8.89 19.31 -8.28
N ALA A 161 9.59 18.18 -8.26
CA ALA A 161 9.39 17.11 -9.24
C ALA A 161 7.94 16.59 -9.25
N LEU A 162 7.31 16.46 -8.07
CA LEU A 162 5.91 16.08 -7.94
C LEU A 162 4.96 17.14 -8.52
N ARG A 163 5.20 18.43 -8.26
CA ARG A 163 4.41 19.52 -8.86
C ARG A 163 4.50 19.52 -10.38
N ASP A 164 5.68 19.30 -10.93
CA ASP A 164 5.92 19.28 -12.38
C ASP A 164 5.27 18.05 -13.05
N ALA A 165 5.07 16.95 -12.31
CA ALA A 165 4.49 15.70 -12.80
C ALA A 165 2.97 15.56 -12.56
N SER A 166 2.37 16.44 -11.74
CA SER A 166 0.94 16.35 -11.38
C SER A 166 0.07 17.13 -12.36
N ASP A 167 -0.98 16.49 -12.89
CA ASP A 167 -2.06 17.16 -13.63
C ASP A 167 -3.42 16.50 -13.29
N PRO A 168 -4.38 17.21 -12.64
CA PRO A 168 -4.25 18.56 -12.06
C PRO A 168 -3.33 18.58 -10.82
N PRO A 169 -2.88 19.77 -10.34
CA PRO A 169 -1.99 19.88 -9.19
C PRO A 169 -2.58 19.24 -7.91
N PRO A 170 -1.74 18.74 -6.99
CA PRO A 170 -2.20 18.09 -5.77
C PRO A 170 -3.06 19.02 -4.92
N LEU A 171 -4.07 18.46 -4.25
CA LEU A 171 -4.96 19.18 -3.34
C LEU A 171 -4.12 19.83 -2.22
N VAL A 172 -4.21 21.17 -2.13
CA VAL A 172 -3.52 22.00 -1.13
C VAL A 172 -4.24 21.94 0.21
#